data_AF-A0A7J6B7Z4-F1
#
_entry.id   AF-A0A7J6B7Z4-F1
#
_cell.length_a   1.000
_cell.length_b   1.000
_cell.length_c   1.000
_cell.angle_alpha   90.00
_cell.angle_beta   90.00
_cell.angle_gamma   90.00
#
_symmetry.space_group_name_H-M   'P 1'
#
loop_
_entity.id
_entity.type
_entity.pdbx_description
1 polymer ?
#
loop_
_entity_poly.entity_id
_entity_poly.type
_entity_poly.pdbx_seq_one_letter_code
_entity_poly.pdbx_strand_id
1 'polypeptide(L)'
;MAKLGTDWVKVSSDFPENDVCLINPQWDDRVNARYRAQITALQQRLTYTFPVRLNMTKIAECKQQDAETVSQYLSRLTEIHDTNSGLEKPDALADGQAAITAWEAQLRNSFMKGTTPEIAAIVKQQCIAWDSGNLTQVERYAIHVEKLLGDAKDRKTQKRGKDLNTATITMLQAVSVQRKRSDIVRKTKRTRTRKARWQPPYIQLHVLSAEKLDILQETVQSRSRLMGRGREG
;
A
#
# COMPACT_ATOMS: atom_id res chain seq x y z
N MET A 1 -2.25 -21.72 -35.01
CA MET A 1 -1.12 -22.62 -35.32
C MET A 1 -0.66 -22.33 -36.72
N ALA A 2 0.56 -21.82 -36.91
CA ALA A 2 1.13 -21.67 -38.25
C ALA A 2 1.31 -23.07 -38.84
N LYS A 3 0.78 -23.30 -40.05
CA LYS A 3 0.84 -24.60 -40.71
C LYS A 3 2.30 -24.92 -41.02
N LEU A 4 2.87 -25.88 -40.31
CA LEU A 4 4.21 -26.42 -40.58
C LEU A 4 4.37 -26.89 -42.04
N GLY A 5 3.28 -27.23 -42.73
CA GLY A 5 3.30 -28.00 -43.97
C GLY A 5 4.07 -27.39 -45.15
N THR A 6 4.10 -26.07 -45.33
CA THR A 6 4.77 -25.45 -46.51
C THR A 6 6.24 -25.13 -46.23
N ASP A 7 6.56 -24.70 -45.02
CA ASP A 7 7.94 -24.39 -44.61
C ASP A 7 8.73 -25.65 -44.21
N TRP A 8 8.06 -26.74 -43.85
CA TRP A 8 8.68 -28.04 -43.61
C TRP A 8 9.48 -28.53 -44.83
N VAL A 9 9.01 -28.24 -46.04
CA VAL A 9 9.68 -28.60 -47.29
C VAL A 9 11.10 -28.02 -47.38
N LYS A 10 11.32 -26.80 -46.83
CA LYS A 10 12.64 -26.14 -46.78
C LYS A 10 13.61 -26.80 -45.81
N VAL A 11 13.08 -27.51 -44.81
CA VAL A 11 13.88 -28.25 -43.82
C VAL A 11 14.08 -29.69 -44.27
N SER A 12 13.09 -30.28 -44.94
CA SER A 12 13.07 -31.68 -45.35
C SER A 12 13.90 -31.99 -46.58
N SER A 13 14.09 -31.02 -47.50
CA SER A 13 14.83 -31.24 -48.76
C SER A 13 16.29 -31.65 -48.56
N ASP A 14 16.88 -31.23 -47.44
CA ASP A 14 18.30 -31.41 -47.12
C ASP A 14 18.48 -32.38 -45.94
N PHE A 15 17.50 -33.24 -45.67
CA PHE A 15 17.70 -34.33 -44.73
C PHE A 15 18.82 -35.23 -45.22
N PRO A 16 19.67 -35.70 -44.31
CA PRO A 16 20.77 -36.58 -44.69
C PRO A 16 20.25 -37.89 -45.28
N GLU A 17 21.06 -38.50 -46.14
CA GLU A 17 20.84 -39.85 -46.67
C GLU A 17 20.41 -40.81 -45.57
N ASN A 18 19.47 -41.71 -45.88
CA ASN A 18 18.75 -42.60 -44.96
C ASN A 18 19.61 -43.48 -44.02
N ASP A 19 20.93 -43.43 -44.15
CA ASP A 19 21.90 -44.32 -43.50
C ASP A 19 22.58 -43.71 -42.26
N VAL A 20 22.28 -42.46 -41.89
CA VAL A 20 22.88 -41.85 -40.70
C VAL A 20 22.00 -42.06 -39.47
N CYS A 21 22.37 -43.05 -38.67
CA CYS A 21 21.70 -43.41 -37.42
C CYS A 21 22.64 -43.30 -36.21
N LEU A 22 22.06 -43.32 -35.01
CA LEU A 22 22.80 -43.48 -33.77
C LEU A 22 23.32 -44.92 -33.69
N ILE A 23 24.64 -45.11 -33.70
CA ILE A 23 25.26 -46.44 -33.72
C ILE A 23 25.61 -46.88 -32.30
N ASN A 24 26.18 -46.00 -31.48
CA ASN A 24 26.45 -46.26 -30.07
C ASN A 24 25.37 -45.61 -29.19
N PRO A 25 24.81 -46.28 -28.18
CA PRO A 25 23.96 -45.66 -27.17
C PRO A 25 24.57 -44.42 -26.50
N GLN A 26 25.91 -44.37 -26.39
CA GLN A 26 26.61 -43.21 -25.84
C GLN A 26 26.70 -42.08 -26.86
N TRP A 27 25.97 -40.99 -26.61
CA TRP A 27 25.87 -39.82 -27.51
C TRP A 27 27.25 -39.27 -27.93
N ASP A 28 28.17 -39.16 -26.98
CA ASP A 28 29.45 -38.48 -27.16
C ASP A 28 30.54 -39.35 -27.80
N ASP A 29 30.21 -40.60 -28.18
CA ASP A 29 31.13 -41.50 -28.85
C ASP A 29 31.60 -40.90 -30.20
N ARG A 30 32.86 -41.18 -30.55
CA ARG A 30 33.48 -40.78 -31.82
C ARG A 30 32.77 -41.41 -33.02
N VAL A 31 32.23 -42.61 -32.88
CA VAL A 31 31.47 -43.31 -33.93
C VAL A 31 30.19 -42.54 -34.28
N ASN A 32 29.60 -41.81 -33.32
CA ASN A 32 28.41 -41.00 -33.51
C ASN A 32 28.69 -39.59 -34.06
N ALA A 33 29.95 -39.23 -34.34
CA ALA A 33 30.32 -37.87 -34.75
C ALA A 33 29.55 -37.38 -36.00
N ARG A 34 29.35 -38.26 -37.00
CA ARG A 34 28.60 -37.94 -38.22
C ARG A 34 27.12 -37.69 -37.92
N TYR A 35 26.51 -38.52 -37.08
CA TYR A 35 25.12 -38.36 -36.64
C TYR A 35 24.93 -37.05 -35.86
N ARG A 36 25.82 -36.76 -34.90
CA ARG A 36 25.79 -35.51 -34.12
C ARG A 36 25.89 -34.27 -35.00
N ALA A 37 26.85 -34.24 -35.94
CA ALA A 37 27.03 -33.12 -36.85
C ALA A 37 25.76 -32.83 -37.66
N GLN A 38 25.04 -33.87 -38.06
CA GLN A 38 23.79 -33.72 -38.82
C GLN A 38 22.62 -33.25 -37.97
N ILE A 39 22.49 -33.74 -36.73
CA ILE A 39 21.49 -33.22 -35.79
C ILE A 39 21.75 -31.73 -35.52
N THR A 40 23.01 -31.33 -35.31
CA THR A 40 23.37 -29.92 -35.14
C THR A 40 23.02 -29.09 -36.37
N ALA A 41 23.32 -29.58 -37.58
CA ALA A 41 22.96 -28.89 -38.83
C ALA A 41 21.44 -28.76 -39.01
N LEU A 42 20.67 -29.80 -38.65
CA LEU A 42 19.21 -29.78 -38.67
C LEU A 42 18.67 -28.74 -37.67
N GLN A 43 19.21 -28.72 -36.44
CA GLN A 43 18.85 -27.72 -35.43
C GLN A 43 19.10 -26.30 -35.93
N GLN A 44 20.27 -26.03 -36.52
CA GLN A 44 20.60 -24.72 -37.08
C GLN A 44 19.62 -24.31 -38.20
N ARG A 45 19.27 -25.23 -39.11
CA ARG A 45 18.29 -24.97 -40.18
C ARG A 45 16.89 -24.72 -39.63
N LEU A 46 16.46 -25.46 -38.62
CA LEU A 46 15.19 -25.23 -37.95
C LEU A 46 15.15 -23.83 -37.34
N THR A 47 16.18 -23.44 -36.60
CA THR A 47 16.30 -22.10 -36.00
C THR A 47 16.31 -21.00 -37.07
N TYR A 48 16.98 -21.21 -38.20
CA TYR A 48 17.01 -20.25 -39.31
C TYR A 48 15.68 -20.15 -40.06
N THR A 49 15.04 -21.29 -40.33
CA THR A 49 13.79 -21.36 -41.12
C THR A 49 12.59 -20.91 -40.31
N PHE A 50 12.61 -21.16 -39.00
CA PHE A 50 11.58 -20.78 -38.05
C PHE A 50 12.17 -19.85 -36.97
N PRO A 51 12.54 -18.61 -37.34
CA PRO A 51 13.05 -17.67 -36.36
C PRO A 51 11.98 -17.40 -35.29
N VAL A 52 12.42 -17.16 -34.06
CA VAL A 52 11.54 -16.70 -32.98
C VAL A 52 10.83 -15.45 -33.47
N ARG A 53 9.52 -15.55 -33.66
CA ARG A 53 8.74 -14.43 -34.19
C ARG A 53 8.65 -13.36 -33.12
N LEU A 54 9.20 -12.20 -33.44
CA LEU A 54 9.03 -10.99 -32.64
C LEU A 54 7.53 -10.73 -32.41
N ASN A 55 7.10 -10.79 -31.16
CA ASN A 55 5.74 -10.48 -30.76
C ASN A 55 5.75 -9.36 -29.71
N MET A 56 5.98 -8.14 -30.20
CA MET A 56 5.97 -6.93 -29.37
C MET A 56 4.61 -6.67 -28.72
N THR A 57 3.51 -7.15 -29.31
CA THR A 57 2.17 -7.00 -28.74
C THR A 57 2.07 -7.71 -27.39
N LYS A 58 2.53 -8.97 -27.31
CA LYS A 58 2.56 -9.72 -26.05
C LYS A 58 3.44 -9.06 -24.98
N ILE A 59 4.57 -8.49 -25.39
CA ILE A 59 5.46 -7.77 -24.47
C ILE A 59 4.76 -6.50 -23.96
N ALA A 60 4.07 -5.76 -24.82
CA ALA A 60 3.36 -4.53 -24.45
C ALA A 60 2.10 -4.77 -23.61
N GLU A 61 1.45 -5.93 -23.76
CA GLU A 61 0.32 -6.37 -22.94
C GLU A 61 0.74 -6.77 -21.53
N CYS A 62 2.01 -7.11 -21.32
CA CYS A 62 2.57 -7.40 -20.01
C CYS A 62 2.64 -6.11 -19.17
N LYS A 63 1.63 -5.90 -18.32
CA LYS A 63 1.57 -4.79 -17.37
C LYS A 63 1.65 -5.30 -15.94
N GLN A 64 2.15 -4.47 -15.03
CA GLN A 64 2.17 -4.74 -13.60
C GLN A 64 0.73 -4.86 -13.08
N GLN A 65 0.44 -5.92 -12.33
CA GLN A 65 -0.85 -6.11 -11.67
C GLN A 65 -0.92 -5.36 -10.33
N ASP A 66 -2.12 -5.03 -9.85
CA ASP A 66 -2.31 -4.20 -8.64
C ASP A 66 -1.71 -4.81 -7.35
N ALA A 67 -1.68 -6.14 -7.27
CA ALA A 67 -1.14 -6.88 -6.11
C ALA A 67 0.31 -7.36 -6.33
N GLU A 68 0.87 -7.12 -7.51
CA GLU A 68 2.18 -7.62 -7.91
C GLU A 68 3.26 -6.58 -7.58
N THR A 69 4.36 -7.03 -6.96
CA THR A 69 5.48 -6.13 -6.68
C THR A 69 6.26 -5.81 -7.93
N VAL A 70 6.99 -4.70 -7.92
CA VAL A 70 7.83 -4.26 -9.04
C VAL A 70 8.82 -5.36 -9.48
N SER A 71 9.43 -6.07 -8.53
CA SER A 71 10.41 -7.13 -8.82
C SER A 71 9.76 -8.39 -9.41
N GLN A 72 8.57 -8.76 -8.92
CA GLN A 72 7.78 -9.87 -9.50
C GLN A 72 7.37 -9.55 -10.93
N TYR A 73 6.89 -8.33 -11.17
CA TYR A 73 6.55 -7.86 -12.51
C TYR A 73 7.75 -7.90 -13.46
N LEU A 74 8.91 -7.40 -13.04
CA LEU A 74 10.11 -7.44 -13.88
C LEU A 74 10.52 -8.88 -14.22
N SER A 75 10.43 -9.80 -13.26
CA SER A 75 10.76 -11.21 -13.48
C SER A 75 9.84 -11.82 -14.55
N ARG A 76 8.52 -11.64 -14.41
CA ARG A 76 7.53 -12.11 -15.39
C ARG A 76 7.70 -11.45 -16.77
N LEU A 77 7.98 -10.15 -16.80
CA LEU A 77 8.25 -9.43 -18.04
C LEU A 77 9.50 -9.97 -18.73
N THR A 78 10.55 -10.31 -17.98
CA THR A 78 11.80 -10.88 -18.51
C THR A 78 11.53 -12.20 -19.22
N GLU A 79 10.74 -13.11 -18.61
CA GLU A 79 10.36 -14.38 -19.24
C GLU A 79 9.58 -14.19 -20.56
N ILE A 80 8.63 -13.23 -20.55
CA ILE A 80 7.86 -12.88 -21.75
C ILE A 80 8.76 -12.25 -22.81
N HIS A 81 9.70 -11.39 -22.40
CA HIS A 81 10.65 -10.74 -23.28
C HIS A 81 11.60 -11.74 -23.93
N ASP A 82 12.18 -12.66 -23.16
CA ASP A 82 13.05 -13.73 -23.65
C ASP A 82 12.34 -14.61 -24.68
N THR A 83 11.06 -14.88 -24.47
CA THR A 83 10.25 -15.71 -25.38
C THR A 83 9.84 -14.98 -26.67
N ASN A 84 9.60 -13.67 -26.61
CA ASN A 84 8.90 -12.93 -27.68
C ASN A 84 9.72 -11.80 -28.33
N SER A 85 10.87 -11.40 -27.78
CA SER A 85 11.70 -10.31 -28.32
C SER A 85 12.49 -10.73 -29.55
N GLY A 86 12.76 -12.03 -29.72
CA GLY A 86 13.66 -12.53 -30.75
C GLY A 86 15.12 -12.05 -30.57
N LEU A 87 15.44 -11.47 -29.41
CA LEU A 87 16.78 -11.04 -29.04
C LEU A 87 17.41 -12.09 -28.14
N GLU A 88 18.70 -12.33 -28.34
CA GLU A 88 19.48 -13.19 -27.46
C GLU A 88 19.75 -12.48 -26.14
N LYS A 89 19.51 -13.19 -25.04
CA LYS A 89 19.82 -12.70 -23.70
C LYS A 89 21.34 -12.69 -23.53
N PRO A 90 21.95 -11.57 -23.13
CA PRO A 90 23.39 -11.52 -22.91
C PRO A 90 23.80 -12.34 -21.68
N ASP A 91 24.98 -12.96 -21.73
CA ASP A 91 25.54 -13.74 -20.62
C ASP A 91 25.76 -12.92 -19.35
N ALA A 92 26.05 -11.62 -19.52
CA ALA A 92 26.16 -10.65 -18.45
C ALA A 92 25.36 -9.39 -18.79
N LEU A 93 24.60 -8.90 -17.82
CA LEU A 93 23.96 -7.59 -17.92
C LEU A 93 25.01 -6.50 -17.79
N ALA A 94 24.73 -5.33 -18.35
CA ALA A 94 25.74 -4.29 -18.48
C ALA A 94 26.04 -3.60 -17.13
N ASP A 95 26.88 -4.16 -16.27
CA ASP A 95 27.21 -3.55 -14.96
C ASP A 95 27.93 -2.21 -15.11
N GLY A 96 27.18 -1.09 -15.06
CA GLY A 96 27.64 0.31 -14.89
C GLY A 96 28.56 0.91 -15.95
N GLN A 97 29.46 0.12 -16.52
CA GLN A 97 30.56 0.47 -17.43
C GLN A 97 30.48 -0.30 -18.75
N ALA A 98 29.74 -1.40 -18.80
CA ALA A 98 29.52 -2.15 -20.04
C ALA A 98 28.48 -1.46 -20.94
N ALA A 99 28.59 -1.67 -22.26
CA ALA A 99 27.62 -1.15 -23.22
C ALA A 99 26.26 -1.82 -23.00
N ILE A 100 25.20 -1.02 -22.88
CA ILE A 100 23.84 -1.51 -22.73
C ILE A 100 23.46 -2.27 -23.99
N THR A 101 23.09 -3.54 -23.82
CA THR A 101 22.68 -4.39 -24.94
C THR A 101 21.31 -3.96 -25.47
N ALA A 102 21.03 -4.24 -26.74
CA ALA A 102 19.71 -3.98 -27.33
C ALA A 102 18.60 -4.71 -26.56
N TRP A 103 18.89 -5.92 -26.07
CA TRP A 103 17.99 -6.71 -25.21
C TRP A 103 17.66 -5.96 -23.92
N GLU A 104 18.66 -5.44 -23.22
CA GLU A 104 18.46 -4.73 -21.95
C GLU A 104 17.71 -3.41 -22.15
N ALA A 105 18.05 -2.65 -23.20
CA ALA A 105 17.36 -1.42 -23.54
C ALA A 105 15.88 -1.65 -23.86
N GLN A 106 15.54 -2.71 -24.62
CA GLN A 106 14.16 -3.07 -24.93
C GLN A 106 13.39 -3.53 -23.69
N LEU A 107 13.99 -4.36 -22.84
CA LEU A 107 13.37 -4.82 -21.61
C LEU A 107 13.09 -3.64 -20.67
N ARG A 108 14.06 -2.74 -20.47
CA ARG A 108 13.89 -1.52 -19.68
C ARG A 108 12.79 -0.62 -20.20
N ASN A 109 12.74 -0.40 -21.52
CA ASN A 109 11.70 0.42 -22.14
C ASN A 109 10.31 -0.21 -21.98
N SER A 110 10.21 -1.54 -22.04
CA SER A 110 8.97 -2.28 -21.82
C SER A 110 8.56 -2.24 -20.35
N PHE A 111 9.52 -2.40 -19.44
CA PHE A 111 9.34 -2.28 -18.00
C PHE A 111 8.70 -0.93 -17.65
N MET A 112 9.33 0.17 -18.05
CA MET A 112 8.82 1.53 -17.78
C MET A 112 7.44 1.83 -18.40
N LYS A 113 7.05 1.14 -19.47
CA LYS A 113 5.74 1.29 -20.10
C LYS A 113 4.64 0.47 -19.41
N GLY A 114 4.98 -0.70 -18.86
CA GLY A 114 4.03 -1.60 -18.22
C GLY A 114 3.97 -1.49 -16.69
N THR A 115 4.94 -0.83 -16.04
CA THR A 115 4.89 -0.49 -14.62
C THR A 115 3.68 0.41 -14.33
N THR A 116 3.15 0.34 -13.10
CA THR A 116 2.05 1.21 -12.68
C THR A 116 2.37 2.69 -12.96
N PRO A 117 1.38 3.48 -13.44
CA PRO A 117 1.63 4.84 -13.91
C PRO A 117 2.13 5.78 -12.81
N GLU A 118 1.72 5.54 -11.55
CA GLU A 118 2.16 6.31 -10.39
C GLU A 118 3.66 6.11 -10.13
N ILE A 119 4.13 4.85 -10.13
CA ILE A 119 5.56 4.53 -9.97
C ILE A 119 6.35 5.08 -11.16
N ALA A 120 5.89 4.83 -12.39
CA ALA A 120 6.58 5.26 -13.60
C ALA A 120 6.76 6.78 -13.67
N ALA A 121 5.78 7.56 -13.21
CA ALA A 121 5.86 9.02 -13.17
C ALA A 121 6.95 9.51 -12.19
N ILE A 122 7.00 8.94 -10.98
CA ILE A 122 7.98 9.32 -9.96
C ILE A 122 9.39 8.88 -10.37
N VAL A 123 9.53 7.67 -10.95
CA VAL A 123 10.83 7.19 -11.45
C VAL A 123 11.37 8.11 -12.55
N LYS A 124 10.54 8.56 -13.50
CA LYS A 124 10.96 9.53 -14.54
C LYS A 124 11.39 10.88 -13.97
N GLN A 125 10.86 11.27 -12.81
CA GLN A 125 11.24 12.52 -12.13
C GLN A 125 12.55 12.37 -11.34
N GLN A 126 12.78 11.22 -10.70
CA GLN A 126 13.88 11.02 -9.77
C GLN A 126 15.11 10.33 -10.39
N CYS A 127 14.92 9.47 -11.39
CA CYS A 127 15.98 8.74 -12.05
C CYS A 127 16.37 9.46 -13.34
N ILE A 128 17.52 10.16 -13.37
CA ILE A 128 17.97 10.91 -14.55
C ILE A 128 18.23 9.98 -15.74
N ALA A 129 18.86 8.82 -15.49
CA ALA A 129 19.23 7.86 -16.52
C ALA A 129 18.13 6.81 -16.79
N TRP A 130 16.85 7.16 -16.62
CA TRP A 130 15.76 6.21 -16.82
C TRP A 130 15.63 5.73 -18.28
N ASP A 131 16.07 6.56 -19.23
CA ASP A 131 15.98 6.34 -20.68
C ASP A 131 17.26 5.77 -21.32
N SER A 132 18.39 5.90 -20.62
CA SER A 132 19.73 5.66 -21.15
C SER A 132 20.61 4.82 -20.23
N GLY A 133 20.18 4.56 -18.98
CA GLY A 133 20.91 3.79 -17.99
C GLY A 133 20.56 2.30 -17.95
N ASN A 134 21.23 1.58 -17.06
CA ASN A 134 21.06 0.14 -16.85
C ASN A 134 19.69 -0.17 -16.22
N LEU A 135 19.09 -1.30 -16.61
CA LEU A 135 17.83 -1.81 -16.07
C LEU A 135 17.83 -1.94 -14.53
N THR A 136 18.88 -2.49 -13.95
CA THR A 136 19.11 -2.67 -12.51
C THR A 136 19.03 -1.34 -11.76
N GLN A 137 19.55 -0.26 -12.35
CA GLN A 137 19.45 1.06 -11.73
C GLN A 137 17.99 1.51 -11.70
N VAL A 138 17.29 1.39 -12.82
CA VAL A 138 15.87 1.76 -12.94
C VAL A 138 15.00 0.92 -12.00
N GLU A 139 15.27 -0.38 -11.89
CA GLU A 139 14.59 -1.30 -10.97
C GLU A 139 14.76 -0.85 -9.52
N ARG A 140 15.98 -0.51 -9.08
CA ARG A 140 16.23 -0.02 -7.71
C ARG A 140 15.43 1.23 -7.38
N TYR A 141 15.35 2.18 -8.31
CA TYR A 141 14.50 3.36 -8.14
C TYR A 141 13.03 2.98 -8.06
N ALA A 142 12.55 2.09 -8.94
CA ALA A 142 11.16 1.64 -8.92
C ALA A 142 10.78 0.93 -7.61
N ILE A 143 11.64 0.06 -7.08
CA ILE A 143 11.46 -0.59 -5.77
C ILE A 143 11.43 0.44 -4.64
N HIS A 144 12.29 1.46 -4.68
CA HIS A 144 12.29 2.51 -3.68
C HIS A 144 10.98 3.31 -3.70
N VAL A 145 10.50 3.66 -4.90
CA VAL A 145 9.24 4.38 -5.10
C VAL A 145 8.05 3.53 -4.64
N GLU A 146 8.03 2.23 -4.93
CA GLU A 146 7.01 1.29 -4.44
C GLU A 146 6.91 1.33 -2.91
N LYS A 147 8.05 1.26 -2.22
CA LYS A 147 8.10 1.37 -0.74
C LYS A 147 7.57 2.71 -0.24
N LEU A 148 7.97 3.82 -0.86
CA LEU A 148 7.48 5.16 -0.49
C LEU A 148 5.95 5.28 -0.62
N LEU A 149 5.38 4.72 -1.70
CA LEU A 149 3.94 4.71 -1.91
C LEU A 149 3.22 3.80 -0.92
N GLY A 150 3.80 2.63 -0.60
CA GLY A 150 3.31 1.73 0.45
C GLY A 150 3.26 2.43 1.81
N ASP A 151 4.38 3.01 2.24
CA ASP A 151 4.48 3.76 3.51
C ASP A 151 3.47 4.92 3.58
N ALA A 152 3.27 5.64 2.47
CA ALA A 152 2.30 6.72 2.41
C ALA A 152 0.85 6.22 2.54
N LYS A 153 0.52 5.06 1.94
CA LYS A 153 -0.78 4.41 2.09
C LYS A 153 -1.00 3.93 3.53
N ASP A 154 -0.01 3.31 4.14
CA ASP A 154 -0.06 2.82 5.52
C ASP A 154 -0.20 3.95 6.55
N ARG A 155 0.50 5.06 6.34
CA ARG A 155 0.32 6.27 7.17
C ARG A 155 -1.09 6.82 7.07
N LYS A 156 -1.68 6.83 5.87
CA LYS A 156 -3.07 7.29 5.65
C LYS A 156 -4.09 6.36 6.32
N THR A 157 -3.93 5.04 6.20
CA THR A 157 -4.81 4.07 6.86
C THR A 157 -4.69 4.13 8.38
N GLN A 158 -3.47 4.25 8.91
CA GLN A 158 -3.25 4.43 10.35
C GLN A 158 -3.86 5.72 10.87
N LYS A 159 -3.74 6.84 10.14
CA LYS A 159 -4.37 8.12 10.50
C LYS A 159 -5.90 7.99 10.53
N ARG A 160 -6.50 7.39 9.49
CA ARG A 160 -7.95 7.12 9.46
C ARG A 160 -8.41 6.24 10.63
N GLY A 161 -7.64 5.21 10.97
CA GLY A 161 -7.93 4.36 12.13
C GLY A 161 -7.87 5.13 13.46
N LYS A 162 -6.86 5.99 13.64
CA LYS A 162 -6.76 6.88 14.81
C LYS A 162 -7.94 7.85 14.88
N ASP A 163 -8.32 8.47 13.78
CA ASP A 163 -9.43 9.43 13.72
C ASP A 163 -10.79 8.77 14.03
N LEU A 164 -11.00 7.52 13.56
CA LEU A 164 -12.19 6.74 13.92
C LEU A 164 -12.20 6.37 15.41
N ASN A 165 -11.05 5.96 15.95
CA ASN A 165 -10.92 5.62 17.37
C ASN A 165 -11.13 6.85 18.27
N THR A 166 -10.60 8.02 17.90
CA THR A 166 -10.83 9.25 18.66
C THR A 166 -12.30 9.67 18.59
N ALA A 167 -12.93 9.63 17.41
CA ALA A 167 -14.35 9.96 17.24
C ALA A 167 -15.26 9.05 18.07
N THR A 168 -14.99 7.73 18.09
CA THR A 168 -15.76 6.77 18.90
C THR A 168 -15.62 7.03 20.39
N ILE A 169 -14.41 7.30 20.89
CA ILE A 169 -14.18 7.66 22.30
C ILE A 169 -14.91 8.98 22.64
N THR A 170 -14.81 10.00 21.79
CA THR A 170 -15.49 11.29 22.02
C THR A 170 -17.02 11.14 22.05
N MET A 171 -17.60 10.33 21.16
CA MET A 171 -19.04 10.02 21.19
C MET A 171 -19.45 9.32 22.50
N LEU A 172 -18.69 8.32 22.95
CA LEU A 172 -18.97 7.63 24.22
C LEU A 172 -18.86 8.57 25.43
N GLN A 173 -17.85 9.44 25.44
CA GLN A 173 -17.70 10.47 26.48
C GLN A 173 -18.89 11.45 26.47
N ALA A 174 -19.31 11.94 25.29
CA ALA A 174 -20.46 12.82 25.17
C ALA A 174 -21.76 12.18 25.69
N VAL A 175 -22.02 10.91 25.35
CA VAL A 175 -23.16 10.14 25.88
C VAL A 175 -23.07 10.00 27.40
N SER A 176 -21.88 9.72 27.94
CA SER A 176 -21.68 9.59 29.39
C SER A 176 -21.94 10.90 30.13
N VAL A 177 -21.53 12.04 29.55
CA VAL A 177 -21.78 13.39 30.10
C VAL A 177 -23.26 13.73 30.03
N GLN A 178 -23.94 13.42 28.92
CA GLN A 178 -25.39 13.59 28.80
C GLN A 178 -26.15 12.77 29.85
N ARG A 179 -25.76 11.51 30.08
CA ARG A 179 -26.34 10.68 31.15
C ARG A 179 -26.18 11.34 32.52
N LYS A 180 -24.96 11.74 32.89
CA LYS A 180 -24.69 12.44 34.16
C LYS A 180 -25.53 13.72 34.31
N ARG A 181 -25.62 14.54 33.26
CA ARG A 181 -26.45 15.76 33.27
C ARG A 181 -27.93 15.45 33.48
N SER A 182 -28.46 14.43 32.79
CA SER A 182 -29.86 14.01 32.94
C SER A 182 -30.18 13.49 34.34
N ASP A 183 -29.23 12.78 34.99
CA ASP A 183 -29.40 12.29 36.37
C ASP A 183 -29.38 13.42 37.40
N ILE A 184 -28.55 14.44 37.22
CA ILE A 184 -28.53 15.64 38.06
C ILE A 184 -29.86 16.39 37.97
N VAL A 185 -30.37 16.59 36.75
CA VAL A 185 -31.67 17.25 36.53
C VAL A 185 -32.83 16.47 37.17
N ARG A 186 -32.81 15.13 37.12
CA ARG A 186 -33.79 14.29 37.81
C ARG A 186 -33.71 14.42 39.33
N LYS A 187 -32.50 14.45 39.90
CA LYS A 187 -32.28 14.62 41.34
C LYS A 187 -32.74 15.99 41.84
N THR A 188 -32.44 17.07 41.12
CA THR A 188 -32.88 18.43 41.50
C THR A 188 -34.38 18.62 41.42
N LYS A 189 -35.06 18.00 40.45
CA LYS A 189 -36.54 17.97 40.43
C LYS A 189 -37.11 17.24 41.66
N ARG A 190 -36.54 16.10 42.06
CA ARG A 190 -36.97 15.32 43.24
C ARG A 190 -36.76 16.06 44.57
N THR A 191 -35.67 16.83 44.72
CA THR A 191 -35.45 17.62 45.94
C THR A 191 -36.36 18.83 46.02
N ARG A 192 -36.71 19.43 44.89
CA ARG A 192 -37.62 20.58 44.82
C ARG A 192 -39.07 20.19 45.15
N THR A 193 -39.54 19.02 44.69
CA THR A 193 -40.85 18.48 45.10
C THR A 193 -40.88 18.05 46.57
N ARG A 194 -39.76 17.60 47.15
CA ARG A 194 -39.66 17.35 48.60
C ARG A 194 -39.70 18.62 49.44
N LYS A 195 -39.04 19.70 49.01
CA LYS A 195 -39.08 21.02 49.70
C LYS A 195 -40.46 21.68 49.64
N ALA A 196 -41.22 21.49 48.55
CA ALA A 196 -42.59 22.00 48.45
C ALA A 196 -43.59 21.30 49.39
N ARG A 197 -43.21 20.18 50.02
CA ARG A 197 -44.08 19.39 50.92
C ARG A 197 -43.86 19.70 52.41
N TRP A 198 -42.89 20.54 52.76
CA TRP A 198 -42.66 20.99 54.14
C TRP A 198 -43.13 22.43 54.30
N GLN A 199 -44.41 22.61 54.65
CA GLN A 199 -44.88 23.83 55.29
C GLN A 199 -44.68 23.66 56.81
N PRO A 200 -43.94 24.56 57.49
CA PRO A 200 -43.99 24.60 58.96
C PRO A 200 -45.40 25.07 59.39
N PRO A 201 -45.97 24.53 60.47
CA PRO A 201 -47.28 24.96 60.94
C PRO A 201 -47.19 26.44 61.38
N TYR A 202 -48.05 27.26 60.80
CA TYR A 202 -48.26 28.65 61.18
C TYR A 202 -48.73 28.69 62.64
N ILE A 203 -47.93 29.26 63.54
CA ILE A 203 -48.41 29.65 64.87
C ILE A 203 -49.21 30.94 64.67
N GLN A 204 -50.52 30.88 64.91
CA GLN A 204 -51.38 32.07 64.98
C GLN A 204 -50.99 32.90 66.21
N LEU A 205 -50.37 34.06 65.98
CA LEU A 205 -50.25 35.10 67.00
C LEU A 205 -51.54 35.91 67.00
N HIS A 206 -52.36 35.68 68.03
CA HIS A 206 -53.40 36.63 68.42
C HIS A 206 -52.74 37.92 68.91
N VAL A 207 -53.18 39.03 68.33
CA VAL A 207 -52.90 40.39 68.79
C VAL A 207 -53.56 40.56 70.15
N LEU A 208 -52.75 40.66 71.21
CA LEU A 208 -53.15 41.22 72.49
C LEU A 208 -52.28 42.45 72.78
N SER A 209 -52.99 43.56 72.93
CA SER A 209 -52.70 44.85 73.54
C SER A 209 -51.27 45.19 73.94
N ALA A 210 -50.87 46.37 73.50
CA ALA A 210 -49.78 47.17 74.02
C ALA A 210 -49.82 47.26 75.56
N GLU A 211 -48.86 46.61 76.20
CA GLU A 211 -48.18 47.08 77.41
C GLU A 211 -47.15 46.01 77.78
N LYS A 212 -45.92 46.46 78.05
CA LYS A 212 -44.71 45.69 78.38
C LYS A 212 -43.88 45.24 77.18
N LEU A 213 -42.86 46.04 76.85
CA LEU A 213 -41.47 45.71 77.20
C LEU A 213 -40.53 46.74 76.54
N ASP A 214 -40.30 47.84 77.26
CA ASP A 214 -39.18 48.78 77.13
C ASP A 214 -37.84 48.15 77.58
N ILE A 215 -37.67 46.85 77.35
CA ILE A 215 -36.48 46.13 77.78
C ILE A 215 -36.07 45.26 76.59
N LEU A 216 -34.89 45.54 76.05
CA LEU A 216 -34.16 44.86 74.95
C LEU A 216 -34.05 45.59 73.60
N GLN A 217 -33.99 46.94 73.59
CA GLN A 217 -33.37 47.67 72.47
C GLN A 217 -31.87 47.97 72.65
N GLU A 218 -31.25 47.57 73.78
CA GLU A 218 -29.84 47.86 74.07
C GLU A 218 -28.84 46.72 73.80
N THR A 219 -29.26 45.53 73.35
CA THR A 219 -28.36 44.37 73.22
C THR A 219 -27.91 44.00 71.80
N VAL A 220 -28.38 44.69 70.75
CA VAL A 220 -28.02 44.33 69.36
C VAL A 220 -27.02 45.31 68.71
N GLN A 221 -26.87 46.54 69.20
CA GLN A 221 -25.83 47.44 68.68
C GLN A 221 -24.40 47.14 69.18
N SER A 222 -24.25 46.34 70.25
CA SER A 222 -22.94 46.02 70.83
C SER A 222 -22.23 44.79 70.23
N ARG A 223 -22.90 44.01 69.36
CA ARG A 223 -22.30 42.77 68.80
C ARG A 223 -21.79 42.88 67.36
N SER A 224 -22.04 44.01 66.68
CA SER A 224 -21.53 44.28 65.32
C SER A 224 -20.10 44.86 65.31
N ARG A 225 -19.45 45.08 66.47
CA ARG A 225 -18.11 45.66 66.56
C ARG A 225 -16.97 44.68 66.88
N LEU A 226 -17.21 43.36 66.92
CA LEU A 226 -16.21 42.42 67.46
C LEU A 226 -15.75 41.25 66.57
N MET A 227 -16.17 41.14 65.30
CA MET A 227 -15.68 40.05 64.41
C MET A 227 -15.21 40.55 63.04
N GLY A 228 -14.73 41.79 62.96
CA GLY A 228 -14.11 42.39 61.79
C GLY A 228 -12.61 42.59 61.96
N ARG A 229 -11.84 41.56 62.32
CA ARG A 229 -10.37 41.53 62.17
C ARG A 229 -9.88 40.10 61.98
N GLY A 230 -9.17 39.86 60.88
CA GLY A 230 -8.20 38.77 60.77
C GLY A 230 -8.28 37.97 59.49
N ARG A 231 -7.59 38.40 58.43
CA ARG A 231 -6.24 37.91 58.10
C ARG A 231 -5.89 38.28 56.66
N GLU A 232 -5.06 39.31 56.53
CA GLU A 232 -4.02 39.38 55.51
C GLU A 232 -2.84 38.53 55.99
N GLY A 233 -2.11 37.93 55.04
CA GLY A 233 -0.94 37.07 55.26
C GLY A 233 -0.93 35.91 54.28
#